data_AF-A0A934UAY6-F1
#
_entry.id   AF-A0A934UAY6-F1
#
_cell.length_a   1.000
_cell.length_b   1.000
_cell.length_c   1.000
_cell.angle_alpha   90.00
_cell.angle_beta   90.00
_cell.angle_gamma   90.00
#
_symmetry.space_group_name_H-M   'P 1'
#
loop_
_entity.id
_entity.type
_entity.pdbx_description
1 polymer ?
#
loop_
_entity_poly.entity_id
_entity_poly.type
_entity_poly.pdbx_seq_one_letter_code
_entity_poly.pdbx_strand_id
1 'polypeptide(L)'
;MKLPHAWFLPETYDILGTLIEQLDIVEQSFSILAAWCAGADGADPIIAMRALIVQEHVRRRRLHTQVRSSFSTPLGAEDLFELGERLGEICERSYAVVREAELSHTATDPCLGLQVDAIERALVPLGAAIHALPHARAGKLADESLELLTAAEHAYRTAIADLESETDLRRELRRRELYRRAEHLTDAVRGAARRTWYAVYKSQ
;
A
#
# COMPACT_ATOMS: atom_id res chain seq x y z
N MET A 1 -32.03 30.31 34.62
CA MET A 1 -30.74 29.64 34.37
C MET A 1 -30.96 28.63 33.27
N LYS A 2 -30.61 28.94 32.01
CA LYS A 2 -30.75 27.98 30.89
C LYS A 2 -29.56 27.02 30.97
N LEU A 3 -29.82 25.74 31.24
CA LEU A 3 -28.81 24.71 31.02
C LEU A 3 -28.52 24.67 29.51
N PRO A 4 -27.25 24.65 29.08
CA PRO A 4 -26.94 24.46 27.67
C PRO A 4 -27.43 23.07 27.25
N HIS A 5 -28.42 23.03 26.35
CA HIS A 5 -28.82 21.83 25.63
C HIS A 5 -27.78 21.51 24.54
N ALA A 6 -26.57 21.19 24.97
CA ALA A 6 -25.66 20.42 24.15
C ALA A 6 -25.44 19.12 24.92
N TRP A 7 -26.37 18.18 24.72
CA TRP A 7 -26.13 16.80 25.11
C TRP A 7 -24.84 16.37 24.41
N PHE A 8 -23.87 15.88 25.19
CA PHE A 8 -22.58 15.41 24.72
C PHE A 8 -22.77 14.15 23.86
N LEU A 9 -23.23 14.31 22.61
CA LEU A 9 -23.26 13.24 21.63
C LEU A 9 -21.92 13.32 20.88
N PRO A 10 -20.97 12.40 21.15
CA PRO A 10 -19.72 12.39 20.40
C PRO A 10 -20.01 12.21 18.91
N GLU A 11 -19.27 12.92 18.06
CA GLU A 11 -19.36 12.71 16.61
C GLU A 11 -18.98 11.25 16.30
N THR A 12 -19.93 10.51 15.73
CA THR A 12 -19.67 9.14 15.24
C THR A 12 -19.14 9.23 13.82
N TYR A 13 -17.83 9.04 13.66
CA TYR A 13 -17.20 9.00 12.35
C TYR A 13 -17.24 7.58 11.76
N ASP A 14 -17.45 7.49 10.45
CA ASP A 14 -17.21 6.26 9.70
C ASP A 14 -15.71 6.13 9.38
N ILE A 15 -14.96 5.66 10.38
CA ILE A 15 -13.51 5.51 10.30
C ILE A 15 -13.13 4.38 9.34
N LEU A 16 -13.86 3.25 9.36
CA LEU A 16 -13.57 2.13 8.47
C LEU A 16 -13.91 2.51 7.02
N GLY A 17 -15.00 3.24 6.78
CA GLY A 17 -15.29 3.81 5.46
C GLY A 17 -14.17 4.74 4.98
N THR A 18 -13.62 5.59 5.87
CA THR A 18 -12.49 6.48 5.51
C THR A 18 -11.20 5.69 5.23
N LEU A 19 -10.95 4.58 5.94
CA LEU A 19 -9.83 3.67 5.66
C LEU A 19 -10.01 2.96 4.31
N ILE A 20 -11.23 2.54 3.97
CA ILE A 20 -11.58 1.96 2.67
C ILE A 20 -11.38 2.98 1.54
N GLU A 21 -11.85 4.23 1.72
CA GLU A 21 -11.59 5.30 0.75
C GLU A 21 -10.08 5.54 0.51
N GLN A 22 -9.25 5.34 1.55
CA GLN A 22 -7.80 5.42 1.40
C GLN A 22 -7.24 4.21 0.65
N LEU A 23 -7.74 3.00 0.94
CA LEU A 23 -7.38 1.78 0.21
C LEU A 23 -7.67 1.92 -1.29
N ASP A 24 -8.82 2.48 -1.68
CA ASP A 24 -9.17 2.70 -3.09
C ASP A 24 -8.10 3.52 -3.83
N ILE A 25 -7.50 4.50 -3.16
CA ILE A 25 -6.41 5.32 -3.72
C ILE A 25 -5.12 4.50 -3.86
N VAL A 26 -4.84 3.62 -2.89
CA VAL A 26 -3.68 2.71 -2.93
C VAL A 26 -3.83 1.73 -4.10
N GLU A 27 -5.01 1.12 -4.28
CA GLU A 27 -5.29 0.20 -5.38
C GLU A 27 -5.20 0.90 -6.74
N GLN A 28 -5.70 2.14 -6.86
CA GLN A 28 -5.54 2.94 -8.07
C GLN A 28 -4.07 3.27 -8.37
N SER A 29 -3.29 3.64 -7.35
CA SER A 29 -1.86 3.93 -7.49
C SER A 29 -1.10 2.68 -7.97
N PHE A 30 -1.41 1.53 -7.39
CA PHE A 30 -0.78 0.28 -7.77
C PHE A 30 -1.19 -0.18 -9.17
N SER A 31 -2.46 0.00 -9.56
CA SER A 31 -2.93 -0.30 -10.92
C SER A 31 -2.18 0.51 -11.99
N ILE A 32 -1.87 1.78 -11.71
CA ILE A 32 -1.03 2.61 -12.58
C ILE A 32 0.39 2.04 -12.69
N LEU A 33 0.99 1.64 -11.56
CA LEU A 33 2.31 1.01 -11.55
C LEU A 33 2.33 -0.29 -12.38
N ALA A 34 1.36 -1.18 -12.18
CA ALA A 34 1.24 -2.44 -12.89
C ALA A 34 1.04 -2.21 -14.40
N ALA A 35 0.14 -1.30 -14.79
CA ALA A 35 -0.08 -0.94 -16.19
C ALA A 35 1.18 -0.36 -16.85
N TRP A 36 1.92 0.49 -16.13
CA TRP A 36 3.19 1.04 -16.60
C TRP A 36 4.26 -0.05 -16.79
N CYS A 37 4.38 -0.99 -15.85
CA CYS A 37 5.26 -2.15 -15.99
C CYS A 37 4.89 -3.04 -17.19
N ALA A 38 3.59 -3.19 -17.47
CA ALA A 38 3.09 -3.92 -18.64
C ALA A 38 3.25 -3.17 -19.97
N GLY A 39 3.75 -1.93 -19.95
CA GLY A 39 3.95 -1.11 -21.15
C GLY A 39 2.65 -0.55 -21.74
N ALA A 40 1.61 -0.37 -20.91
CA ALA A 40 0.37 0.25 -21.36
C ALA A 40 0.58 1.71 -21.78
N ASP A 41 0.05 2.08 -22.95
CA ASP A 41 -0.02 3.46 -23.40
C ASP A 41 -1.06 4.24 -22.59
N GLY A 42 -0.71 5.42 -22.10
CA GLY A 42 -1.63 6.19 -21.26
C GLY A 42 -1.07 7.53 -20.78
N ALA A 43 -1.74 8.10 -19.79
CA ALA A 43 -1.25 9.28 -19.10
C ALA A 43 0.10 8.99 -18.42
N ASP A 44 0.94 10.03 -18.29
CA ASP A 44 2.22 9.91 -17.60
C ASP A 44 2.01 9.39 -16.17
N PRO A 45 2.58 8.22 -15.81
CA PRO A 45 2.39 7.60 -14.50
C PRO A 45 2.89 8.49 -13.36
N ILE A 46 3.91 9.33 -13.59
CA ILE A 46 4.43 10.25 -12.58
C ILE A 46 3.38 11.31 -12.24
N ILE A 47 2.73 11.87 -13.26
CA ILE A 47 1.71 12.91 -13.07
C ILE A 47 0.49 12.30 -12.38
N ALA A 48 0.02 11.15 -12.85
CA ALA A 48 -1.13 10.46 -12.29
C ALA A 48 -0.91 10.05 -10.81
N MET A 49 0.21 9.41 -10.50
CA MET A 49 0.52 8.98 -9.14
C MET A 49 0.77 10.15 -8.19
N ARG A 50 1.35 11.27 -8.65
CA ARG A 50 1.45 12.49 -7.82
C ARG A 50 0.09 13.02 -7.39
N ALA A 51 -0.89 13.02 -8.30
CA ALA A 51 -2.25 13.43 -7.96
C ALA A 51 -2.88 12.50 -6.92
N LEU A 52 -2.64 11.18 -7.02
CA LEU A 52 -3.11 10.21 -6.03
C LEU A 52 -2.42 10.37 -4.69
N ILE A 53 -1.10 10.63 -4.63
CA ILE A 53 -0.38 10.88 -3.37
C ILE A 53 -0.99 12.07 -2.62
N VAL A 54 -1.32 13.16 -3.31
CA VAL A 54 -1.96 14.32 -2.68
C VAL A 54 -3.31 13.94 -2.08
N GLN A 55 -4.11 13.15 -2.81
CA GLN A 55 -5.40 12.65 -2.33
C GLN A 55 -5.24 11.70 -1.13
N GLU A 56 -4.27 10.80 -1.19
CA GLU A 56 -3.89 9.87 -0.12
C GLU A 56 -3.56 10.65 1.17
N HIS A 57 -2.70 11.66 1.08
CA HIS A 57 -2.30 12.48 2.24
C HIS A 57 -3.51 13.18 2.89
N VAL A 58 -4.45 13.67 2.08
CA VAL A 58 -5.69 14.27 2.58
C VAL A 58 -6.55 13.22 3.28
N ARG A 59 -6.70 12.02 2.70
CA ARG A 59 -7.48 10.92 3.29
C ARG A 59 -6.87 10.39 4.58
N ARG A 60 -5.56 10.15 4.61
CA ARG A 60 -4.82 9.73 5.80
C ARG A 60 -4.92 10.74 6.94
N ARG A 61 -4.76 12.04 6.63
CA ARG A 61 -4.93 13.11 7.63
C ARG A 61 -6.36 13.17 8.18
N ARG A 62 -7.37 12.96 7.32
CA ARG A 62 -8.77 12.88 7.72
C ARG A 62 -8.99 11.68 8.66
N LEU A 63 -8.49 10.50 8.29
CA LEU A 63 -8.54 9.29 9.12
C LEU A 63 -7.93 9.54 10.51
N HIS A 64 -6.72 10.09 10.58
CA HIS A 64 -6.05 10.37 11.85
C HIS A 64 -6.83 11.36 12.72
N THR A 65 -7.44 12.36 12.08
CA THR A 65 -8.27 13.35 12.77
C THR A 65 -9.52 12.69 13.34
N GLN A 66 -10.20 11.85 12.57
CA GLN A 66 -11.37 11.10 13.04
C GLN A 66 -11.01 10.16 14.19
N VAL A 67 -9.91 9.39 14.06
CA VAL A 67 -9.42 8.49 15.12
C VAL A 67 -9.13 9.26 16.41
N ARG A 68 -8.46 10.41 16.33
CA ARG A 68 -8.12 11.25 17.50
C ARG A 68 -9.34 11.89 18.15
N SER A 69 -10.32 12.30 17.34
CA SER A 69 -11.52 13.00 17.82
C SER A 69 -12.65 12.06 18.25
N SER A 70 -12.52 10.75 17.99
CA SER A 70 -13.52 9.76 18.34
C SER A 70 -13.48 9.40 19.83
N PHE A 71 -14.65 9.36 20.46
CA PHE A 71 -14.78 8.84 21.82
C PHE A 71 -14.51 7.32 21.89
N SER A 72 -14.94 6.58 20.86
CA SER A 72 -14.71 5.15 20.70
C SER A 72 -14.41 4.84 19.23
N THR A 73 -13.65 3.78 18.99
CA THR A 73 -13.23 3.36 17.64
C THR A 73 -13.58 1.88 17.41
N PRO A 74 -13.82 1.45 16.15
CA PRO A 74 -14.22 0.08 15.84
C PRO A 74 -13.07 -0.95 15.99
N LEU A 75 -11.83 -0.45 16.06
CA LEU A 75 -10.58 -1.16 16.34
C LEU A 75 -9.77 -0.32 17.32
N GLY A 76 -8.65 -0.82 17.83
CA GLY A 76 -7.73 0.02 18.60
C GLY A 76 -7.33 1.26 17.80
N ALA A 77 -7.36 2.45 18.43
CA ALA A 77 -6.99 3.71 17.77
C ALA A 77 -5.57 3.66 17.18
N GLU A 78 -4.64 2.99 17.87
CA GLU A 78 -3.29 2.72 17.38
C GLU A 78 -3.27 1.80 16.15
N ASP A 79 -4.16 0.81 16.08
CA ASP A 79 -4.29 -0.07 14.92
C ASP A 79 -4.78 0.71 13.70
N LEU A 80 -5.76 1.61 13.88
CA LEU A 80 -6.29 2.46 12.82
C LEU A 80 -5.28 3.51 12.33
N PHE A 81 -4.52 4.13 13.25
CA PHE A 81 -3.45 5.05 12.88
C PHE A 81 -2.36 4.34 12.07
N GLU A 82 -1.85 3.22 12.57
CA GLU A 82 -0.81 2.46 11.88
C GLU A 82 -1.29 1.91 10.53
N LEU A 83 -2.53 1.42 10.43
CA LEU A 83 -3.10 0.98 9.14
C LEU A 83 -3.13 2.14 8.14
N GLY A 84 -3.54 3.33 8.58
CA GLY A 84 -3.50 4.54 7.76
C GLY A 84 -2.10 4.84 7.24
N GLU A 85 -1.09 4.84 8.12
CA GLU A 85 0.31 5.07 7.76
C GLU A 85 0.85 4.00 6.78
N ARG A 86 0.55 2.73 7.01
CA ARG A 86 1.02 1.63 6.15
C ARG A 86 0.39 1.64 4.76
N LEU A 87 -0.89 1.96 4.66
CA LEU A 87 -1.54 2.15 3.36
C LEU A 87 -0.90 3.32 2.59
N GLY A 88 -0.63 4.44 3.28
CA GLY A 88 0.09 5.57 2.68
C GLY A 88 1.48 5.20 2.20
N GLU A 89 2.23 4.42 2.98
CA GLU A 89 3.55 3.93 2.61
C GLU A 89 3.51 3.13 1.29
N ILE A 90 2.51 2.26 1.07
CA ILE A 90 2.38 1.51 -0.20
C ILE A 90 2.26 2.48 -1.40
N CYS A 91 1.46 3.53 -1.28
CA CYS A 91 1.29 4.54 -2.34
C CYS A 91 2.61 5.29 -2.62
N GLU A 92 3.31 5.71 -1.57
CA GLU A 92 4.60 6.40 -1.67
C GLU A 92 5.69 5.50 -2.29
N ARG A 93 5.76 4.23 -1.89
CA ARG A 93 6.73 3.25 -2.43
C ARG A 93 6.43 2.91 -3.88
N SER A 94 5.15 2.81 -4.26
CA SER A 94 4.76 2.59 -5.66
C SER A 94 5.25 3.74 -6.54
N TYR A 95 5.04 4.99 -6.10
CA TYR A 95 5.54 6.17 -6.81
C TYR A 95 7.06 6.20 -6.88
N ALA A 96 7.74 5.78 -5.81
CA ALA A 96 9.21 5.74 -5.78
C ALA A 96 9.80 4.83 -6.87
N VAL A 97 9.14 3.73 -7.23
CA VAL A 97 9.57 2.85 -8.33
C VAL A 97 9.57 3.60 -9.67
N VAL A 98 8.44 4.21 -10.02
CA VAL A 98 8.30 4.97 -11.28
C VAL A 98 9.24 6.17 -11.29
N ARG A 99 9.37 6.86 -10.15
CA ARG A 99 10.24 8.03 -10.04
C ARG A 99 11.71 7.68 -10.20
N GLU A 100 12.14 6.55 -9.63
CA GLU A 100 13.51 6.05 -9.78
C GLU A 100 13.82 5.69 -11.24
N ALA A 101 12.85 5.11 -11.96
CA ALA A 101 13.02 4.77 -13.37
C ALA A 101 13.21 6.02 -14.25
N GLU A 102 12.44 7.08 -14.00
CA GLU A 102 12.60 8.35 -14.71
C GLU A 102 13.93 9.04 -14.38
N LEU A 103 14.30 9.14 -13.10
CA LEU A 103 15.54 9.78 -12.67
C LEU A 103 16.79 9.07 -13.18
N SER A 104 16.75 7.74 -13.27
CA SER A 104 17.86 6.93 -13.75
C SER A 104 17.84 6.72 -15.27
N HIS A 105 16.80 7.19 -15.97
CA HIS A 105 16.52 6.91 -17.38
C HIS A 105 16.56 5.41 -17.70
N THR A 106 15.88 4.62 -16.86
CA THR A 106 15.83 3.16 -16.96
C THR A 106 14.41 2.74 -17.30
N ALA A 107 14.25 2.01 -18.40
CA ALA A 107 12.97 1.45 -18.79
C ALA A 107 12.57 0.28 -17.88
N THR A 108 11.29 -0.05 -17.87
CA THR A 108 10.79 -1.30 -17.28
C THR A 108 11.39 -2.50 -18.00
N ASP A 109 11.46 -3.64 -17.31
CA ASP A 109 11.86 -4.90 -17.89
C ASP A 109 11.04 -6.07 -17.29
N PRO A 110 11.13 -7.28 -17.89
CA PRO A 110 10.33 -8.41 -17.45
C PRO A 110 10.55 -8.80 -15.98
N CYS A 111 11.76 -8.62 -15.46
CA CYS A 111 12.09 -8.94 -14.07
C CYS A 111 11.36 -8.00 -13.10
N LEU A 112 11.35 -6.70 -13.36
CA LEU A 112 10.56 -5.73 -12.59
C LEU A 112 9.05 -6.03 -12.70
N GLY A 113 8.57 -6.34 -13.91
CA GLY A 113 7.17 -6.69 -14.15
C GLY A 113 6.71 -7.89 -13.32
N LEU A 114 7.47 -8.99 -13.32
CA LEU A 114 7.16 -10.19 -12.53
C LEU A 114 7.09 -9.91 -11.02
N GLN A 115 7.94 -9.01 -10.52
CA GLN A 115 7.89 -8.62 -9.11
C GLN A 115 6.65 -7.79 -8.80
N VAL A 116 6.30 -6.82 -9.64
CA VAL A 116 5.09 -5.99 -9.49
C VAL A 116 3.83 -6.83 -9.60
N ASP A 117 3.74 -7.76 -10.57
CA ASP A 117 2.60 -8.68 -10.73
C ASP A 117 2.42 -9.58 -9.49
N ALA A 118 3.51 -10.02 -8.87
CA ALA A 118 3.45 -10.80 -7.64
C ALA A 118 2.93 -9.97 -6.45
N ILE A 119 3.31 -8.70 -6.36
CA ILE A 119 2.79 -7.78 -5.34
C ILE A 119 1.30 -7.48 -5.60
N GLU A 120 0.88 -7.30 -6.86
CA GLU A 120 -0.52 -7.07 -7.22
C GLU A 120 -1.42 -8.21 -6.72
N ARG A 121 -1.00 -9.46 -6.96
CA ARG A 121 -1.73 -10.64 -6.48
C ARG A 121 -1.87 -10.68 -4.97
N ALA A 122 -0.88 -10.19 -4.22
CA ALA A 122 -0.94 -10.09 -2.77
C ALA A 122 -1.79 -8.91 -2.27
N LEU A 123 -1.93 -7.83 -3.04
CA LEU A 123 -2.80 -6.70 -2.70
C LEU A 123 -4.28 -7.08 -2.73
N VAL A 124 -4.71 -7.99 -3.62
CA VAL A 124 -6.11 -8.44 -3.71
C VAL A 124 -6.64 -8.99 -2.37
N PRO A 125 -6.04 -10.00 -1.73
CA PRO A 125 -6.49 -10.48 -0.44
C PRO A 125 -6.24 -9.46 0.69
N LEU A 126 -5.23 -8.59 0.60
CA LEU A 126 -5.07 -7.49 1.57
C LEU A 126 -6.25 -6.51 1.51
N GLY A 127 -6.67 -6.08 0.33
CA GLY A 127 -7.82 -5.20 0.16
C GLY A 127 -9.09 -5.85 0.72
N ALA A 128 -9.30 -7.13 0.39
CA ALA A 128 -10.39 -7.92 0.97
C ALA A 128 -10.30 -8.02 2.51
N ALA A 129 -9.09 -8.11 3.07
CA ALA A 129 -8.87 -8.13 4.52
C ALA A 129 -9.25 -6.80 5.17
N ILE A 130 -8.85 -5.67 4.58
CA ILE A 130 -9.21 -4.33 5.06
C ILE A 130 -10.74 -4.13 5.02
N HIS A 131 -11.40 -4.55 3.94
CA HIS A 131 -12.87 -4.53 3.87
C HIS A 131 -13.55 -5.42 4.92
N ALA A 132 -12.91 -6.51 5.35
CA ALA A 132 -13.46 -7.43 6.34
C ALA A 132 -13.25 -6.98 7.79
N LEU A 133 -12.48 -5.91 8.05
CA LEU A 133 -12.31 -5.37 9.39
C LEU A 133 -13.66 -4.92 9.99
N PRO A 134 -13.88 -5.10 11.31
CA PRO A 134 -12.98 -5.66 12.33
C PRO A 134 -13.14 -7.18 12.52
N HIS A 135 -13.77 -7.89 11.58
CA HIS A 135 -14.14 -9.29 11.78
C HIS A 135 -12.95 -10.26 11.65
N ALA A 136 -13.02 -11.40 12.34
CA ALA A 136 -11.97 -12.42 12.35
C ALA A 136 -11.56 -12.94 10.95
N ARG A 137 -12.45 -12.85 9.94
CA ARG A 137 -12.13 -13.20 8.55
C ARG A 137 -11.00 -12.34 7.96
N ALA A 138 -10.85 -11.09 8.41
CA ALA A 138 -9.75 -10.22 7.96
C ALA A 138 -8.38 -10.83 8.23
N GLY A 139 -8.21 -11.56 9.34
CA GLY A 139 -6.95 -12.22 9.69
C GLY A 139 -6.57 -13.30 8.67
N LYS A 140 -7.53 -14.14 8.27
CA LYS A 140 -7.29 -15.18 7.26
C LYS A 140 -6.93 -14.61 5.89
N LEU A 141 -7.57 -13.51 5.49
CA LEU A 141 -7.28 -12.83 4.22
C LEU A 141 -5.91 -12.12 4.26
N ALA A 142 -5.54 -11.58 5.42
CA ALA A 142 -4.20 -11.02 5.62
C ALA A 142 -3.11 -12.11 5.56
N ASP A 143 -3.36 -13.30 6.13
CA ASP A 143 -2.46 -14.45 6.01
C ASP A 143 -2.28 -14.89 4.55
N GLU A 144 -3.38 -14.97 3.77
CA GLU A 144 -3.33 -15.26 2.34
C GLU A 144 -2.47 -14.24 1.56
N SER A 145 -2.60 -12.94 1.87
CA SER A 145 -1.72 -11.91 1.31
C SER A 145 -0.25 -12.16 1.63
N LEU A 146 0.07 -12.49 2.88
CA LEU A 146 1.44 -12.78 3.32
C LEU A 146 2.04 -14.00 2.61
N GLU A 147 1.25 -15.05 2.41
CA GLU A 147 1.68 -16.23 1.64
C GLU A 147 2.03 -15.86 0.20
N LEU A 148 1.18 -15.08 -0.47
CA LEU A 148 1.40 -14.63 -1.85
C LEU A 148 2.63 -13.73 -2.01
N LEU A 149 2.98 -12.92 -1.00
CA LEU A 149 4.19 -12.06 -1.03
C LEU A 149 5.50 -12.86 -1.13
N THR A 150 5.49 -14.16 -0.82
CA THR A 150 6.65 -15.05 -1.04
C THR A 150 7.05 -15.08 -2.52
N ALA A 151 6.08 -14.97 -3.44
CA ALA A 151 6.35 -14.94 -4.87
C ALA A 151 7.08 -13.65 -5.30
N ALA A 152 6.78 -12.51 -4.68
CA ALA A 152 7.47 -11.25 -4.94
C ALA A 152 8.94 -11.30 -4.47
N GLU A 153 9.18 -11.93 -3.32
CA GLU A 153 10.55 -12.17 -2.82
C GLU A 153 11.34 -13.11 -3.75
N HIS A 154 10.70 -14.16 -4.27
CA HIS A 154 11.33 -15.03 -5.25
C HIS A 154 11.64 -14.30 -6.58
N ALA A 155 10.69 -13.51 -7.09
CA ALA A 155 10.88 -12.71 -8.29
C ALA A 155 12.07 -11.74 -8.15
N TYR A 156 12.19 -11.07 -7.00
CA TYR A 156 13.33 -10.21 -6.69
C TYR A 156 14.66 -10.98 -6.73
N ARG A 157 14.75 -12.13 -6.06
CA ARG A 157 15.98 -12.94 -6.04
C ARG A 157 16.38 -13.42 -7.45
N THR A 158 15.40 -13.81 -8.25
CA THR A 158 15.62 -14.17 -9.65
C THR A 158 16.10 -12.97 -10.47
N ALA A 159 15.52 -11.78 -10.26
CA ALA A 159 15.95 -10.55 -10.91
C ALA A 159 17.40 -10.17 -10.54
N ILE A 160 17.80 -10.37 -9.28
CA ILE A 160 19.19 -10.14 -8.84
C ILE A 160 20.15 -11.16 -9.49
N ALA A 161 19.77 -12.42 -9.62
CA ALA A 161 20.58 -13.43 -10.30
C ALA A 161 20.74 -13.13 -11.80
N ASP A 162 19.68 -12.64 -12.46
CA ASP A 162 19.70 -12.25 -13.88
C ASP A 162 20.74 -11.14 -14.17
N LEU A 163 20.99 -10.26 -13.20
CA LEU A 163 22.00 -9.20 -13.33
C LEU A 163 23.43 -9.72 -13.51
N GLU A 164 23.75 -10.97 -13.15
CA GLU A 164 25.08 -11.55 -13.40
C GLU A 164 25.41 -11.62 -14.90
N SER A 165 24.39 -11.62 -15.76
CA SER A 165 24.54 -11.62 -17.22
C SER A 165 24.71 -10.22 -17.83
N GLU A 166 24.49 -9.15 -17.05
CA GLU A 166 24.58 -7.77 -17.51
C GLU A 166 26.05 -7.33 -17.57
N THR A 167 26.49 -6.90 -18.75
CA THR A 167 27.90 -6.49 -18.97
C THR A 167 28.14 -5.01 -18.71
N ASP A 168 27.09 -4.18 -18.79
CA ASP A 168 27.19 -2.75 -18.47
C ASP A 168 26.89 -2.50 -16.99
N LEU A 169 27.95 -2.27 -16.21
CA LEU A 169 27.86 -1.96 -14.78
C LEU A 169 26.90 -0.80 -14.47
N ARG A 170 26.80 0.23 -15.32
CA ARG A 170 25.87 1.34 -15.07
C ARG A 170 24.43 0.89 -15.22
N ARG A 171 24.16 0.04 -16.21
CA ARG A 171 22.84 -0.55 -16.43
C ARG A 171 22.47 -1.52 -15.32
N GLU A 172 23.41 -2.35 -14.90
CA GLU A 172 23.26 -3.28 -13.77
C GLU A 172 22.84 -2.53 -12.50
N LEU A 173 23.59 -1.48 -12.12
CA LEU A 173 23.33 -0.70 -10.90
C LEU A 173 21.94 -0.05 -10.92
N ARG A 174 21.52 0.51 -12.06
CA ARG A 174 20.20 1.15 -12.18
C ARG A 174 19.05 0.15 -12.08
N ARG A 175 19.17 -1.01 -12.74
CA ARG A 175 18.19 -2.10 -12.64
C ARG A 175 18.10 -2.64 -11.21
N ARG A 176 19.25 -2.84 -10.57
CA ARG A 176 19.33 -3.27 -9.16
C ARG A 176 18.62 -2.29 -8.22
N GLU A 177 18.74 -0.98 -8.46
CA GLU A 177 18.00 0.02 -7.71
C GLU A 177 16.50 -0.13 -7.89
N LEU A 178 16.01 -0.32 -9.13
CA LEU A 178 14.59 -0.53 -9.39
C LEU A 178 14.04 -1.78 -8.70
N TYR A 179 14.74 -2.91 -8.80
CA TYR A 179 14.32 -4.15 -8.13
C TYR A 179 14.24 -3.98 -6.61
N ARG A 180 15.18 -3.24 -6.02
CA ARG A 180 15.17 -2.94 -4.58
C ARG A 180 14.08 -1.94 -4.19
N ARG A 181 13.73 -0.97 -5.04
CA ARG A 181 12.54 -0.13 -4.81
C ARG A 181 11.27 -0.97 -4.77
N ALA A 182 11.13 -1.95 -5.67
CA ALA A 182 10.02 -2.91 -5.65
C ALA A 182 10.07 -3.86 -4.44
N GLU A 183 11.26 -4.19 -3.93
CA GLU A 183 11.42 -4.95 -2.67
C GLU A 183 10.90 -4.13 -1.48
N HIS A 184 11.23 -2.84 -1.39
CA HIS A 184 10.67 -1.96 -0.36
C HIS A 184 9.14 -1.80 -0.46
N LEU A 185 8.59 -1.84 -1.68
CA LEU A 185 7.14 -1.90 -1.88
C LEU A 185 6.54 -3.22 -1.36
N THR A 186 7.23 -4.34 -1.60
CA THR A 186 6.86 -5.66 -1.04
C THR A 186 6.81 -5.62 0.48
N ASP A 187 7.81 -5.00 1.12
CA ASP A 187 7.86 -4.83 2.58
C ASP A 187 6.74 -3.93 3.12
N ALA A 188 6.36 -2.88 2.39
CA ALA A 188 5.24 -2.02 2.77
C ALA A 188 3.90 -2.79 2.78
N VAL A 189 3.64 -3.59 1.74
CA VAL A 189 2.46 -4.48 1.68
C VAL A 189 2.48 -5.51 2.81
N ARG A 190 3.65 -6.13 3.07
CA ARG A 190 3.85 -7.06 4.18
C ARG A 190 3.53 -6.40 5.53
N GLY A 191 3.95 -5.15 5.71
CA GLY A 191 3.68 -4.36 6.91
C GLY A 191 2.18 -4.12 7.12
N ALA A 192 1.46 -3.72 6.07
CA ALA A 192 0.01 -3.53 6.11
C ALA A 192 -0.71 -4.85 6.43
N ALA A 193 -0.38 -5.96 5.76
CA ALA A 193 -0.99 -7.25 6.00
C ALA A 193 -0.77 -7.75 7.44
N ARG A 194 0.46 -7.66 7.96
CA ARG A 194 0.75 -8.01 9.37
C ARG A 194 -0.04 -7.16 10.35
N ARG A 195 -0.21 -5.86 10.06
CA ARG A 195 -0.98 -4.97 10.92
C ARG A 195 -2.46 -5.31 10.92
N THR A 196 -3.03 -5.60 9.75
CA THR A 196 -4.41 -6.07 9.60
C THR A 196 -4.65 -7.37 10.37
N TRP A 197 -3.74 -8.33 10.24
CA TRP A 197 -3.78 -9.59 11.00
C TRP A 197 -3.77 -9.35 12.51
N TYR A 198 -2.83 -8.53 12.99
CA TYR A 198 -2.68 -8.26 14.42
C TYR A 198 -3.89 -7.51 15.01
N ALA A 199 -4.46 -6.57 14.25
CA ALA A 199 -5.61 -5.77 14.68
C ALA A 199 -6.83 -6.65 15.04
N VAL A 200 -7.01 -7.78 14.33
CA VAL A 200 -8.10 -8.73 14.61
C VAL A 200 -7.69 -9.90 15.51
N TYR A 201 -6.39 -10.18 15.67
CA TYR A 201 -5.90 -11.15 16.65
C TYR A 201 -6.11 -10.61 18.08
N LYS A 202 -5.83 -9.32 18.30
CA LYS A 202 -5.97 -8.67 19.61
C LYS A 202 -7.43 -8.52 20.07
N SER A 203 -8.38 -8.51 19.14
CA SER A 203 -9.80 -8.33 19.44
C SER A 203 -10.54 -9.64 19.72
N GLN A 204 -9.86 -10.79 19.64
CA GLN A 204 -10.37 -12.11 20.00
C GLN A 204 -10.21 -12.44 21.48
#